data_AF-A0A1A2P3Z6-F1
#
_entry.id   AF-A0A1A2P3Z6-F1
#
_cell.length_a   1.000
_cell.length_b   1.000
_cell.length_c   1.000
_cell.angle_alpha   90.00
_cell.angle_beta   90.00
_cell.angle_gamma   90.00
#
_symmetry.space_group_name_H-M   'P 1'
#
loop_
_entity.id
_entity.type
_entity.pdbx_description
1 polymer ?
#
loop_
_entity_poly.entity_id
_entity_poly.type
_entity_poly.pdbx_seq_one_letter_code
_entity_poly.pdbx_strand_id
1 'polypeptide(L)'
;TYTTPYTAQFHNPLSGDTQMSYNASRAEGTRATVQAMTDMNAKCPLTSYVLMGFSQGAVIMGDIASDIGNGRGPVDDDLVLGVTLIADGRRQPGVGNDIGPNPPGQGAEVTLQEVPILSGLGLTMTGARPGGFGDLNAKTNEICAPGDLICAAPQEAFSVANLPSTLNTLAGGAGQPVHALYATTQCWSVDGAPATDWTLNWAQGLIANAPHPKHG
;
A
#
# COMPACT_ATOMS: atom_id res chain seq x y z
N THR A 1 11.22 15.61 -1.31
CA THR A 1 10.38 14.40 -1.38
C THR A 1 9.70 14.36 -2.73
N TYR A 2 9.26 13.19 -3.19
CA TYR A 2 8.47 13.02 -4.42
C TYR A 2 7.17 12.30 -4.04
N THR A 3 6.04 12.76 -4.58
CA THR A 3 4.73 12.11 -4.43
C THR A 3 4.20 11.86 -5.83
N THR A 4 3.85 10.61 -6.12
CA THR A 4 3.43 10.19 -7.46
C THR A 4 2.20 10.97 -7.92
N PRO A 5 2.29 11.76 -9.00
CA PRO A 5 1.11 12.33 -9.64
C PRO A 5 0.46 11.24 -10.48
N TYR A 6 -0.73 10.79 -10.06
CA TYR A 6 -1.52 9.81 -10.78
C TYR A 6 -3.01 10.05 -10.51
N THR A 7 -3.88 9.46 -11.32
CA THR A 7 -5.32 9.70 -11.26
C THR A 7 -5.93 9.40 -9.88
N ALA A 8 -5.45 8.38 -9.17
CA ALA A 8 -5.85 8.04 -7.79
C ALA A 8 -7.38 7.88 -7.60
N GLN A 9 -8.03 7.18 -8.53
CA GLN A 9 -9.48 6.99 -8.54
C GLN A 9 -9.89 5.52 -8.32
N PHE A 10 -11.16 5.36 -7.96
CA PHE A 10 -11.82 4.07 -7.83
C PHE A 10 -13.25 4.20 -8.35
N HIS A 11 -13.47 3.78 -9.60
CA HIS A 11 -14.82 3.70 -10.15
C HIS A 11 -15.69 2.70 -9.37
N ASN A 12 -16.85 3.15 -8.91
CA ASN A 12 -17.90 2.28 -8.42
C ASN A 12 -18.90 2.00 -9.55
N PRO A 13 -18.95 0.79 -10.14
CA PRO A 13 -19.82 0.45 -11.27
C PRO A 13 -21.32 0.56 -11.01
N LEU A 14 -21.72 0.63 -9.73
CA LEU A 14 -23.12 0.79 -9.32
C LEU A 14 -23.50 2.26 -9.08
N SER A 15 -22.53 3.16 -9.22
CA SER A 15 -22.74 4.60 -9.12
C SER A 15 -22.86 5.24 -10.50
N GLY A 16 -23.24 6.52 -10.55
CA GLY A 16 -23.18 7.35 -11.76
C GLY A 16 -21.85 8.08 -11.94
N ASP A 17 -20.79 7.69 -11.21
CA ASP A 17 -19.49 8.35 -11.31
C ASP A 17 -18.82 8.06 -12.66
N THR A 18 -17.95 8.98 -13.09
CA THR A 18 -17.17 8.86 -14.32
C THR A 18 -15.68 8.66 -14.03
N GLN A 19 -15.38 8.03 -12.89
CA GLN A 19 -14.00 7.81 -12.44
C GLN A 19 -13.29 6.74 -13.28
N MET A 20 -11.96 6.78 -13.26
CA MET A 20 -11.12 5.70 -13.73
C MET A 20 -11.30 4.45 -12.86
N SER A 21 -11.28 3.27 -13.50
CA SER A 21 -11.35 1.99 -12.77
C SER A 21 -10.16 1.82 -11.83
N TYR A 22 -10.37 1.06 -10.74
CA TYR A 22 -9.30 0.74 -9.78
C TYR A 22 -8.08 0.13 -10.49
N ASN A 23 -8.32 -0.83 -11.39
CA ASN A 23 -7.27 -1.50 -12.15
C ASN A 23 -6.43 -0.50 -12.96
N ALA A 24 -7.08 0.42 -13.68
CA ALA A 24 -6.40 1.41 -14.50
C ALA A 24 -5.64 2.44 -13.64
N SER A 25 -6.26 2.92 -12.55
CA SER A 25 -5.65 3.89 -11.62
C SER A 25 -4.43 3.31 -10.92
N ARG A 26 -4.53 2.07 -10.40
CA ARG A 26 -3.39 1.35 -9.80
C ARG A 26 -2.27 1.16 -10.82
N ALA A 27 -2.58 0.70 -12.02
CA ALA A 27 -1.58 0.48 -13.06
C ALA A 27 -0.89 1.77 -13.50
N GLU A 28 -1.62 2.90 -13.57
CA GLU A 28 -1.05 4.22 -13.82
C GLU A 28 -0.10 4.66 -12.71
N GLY A 29 -0.52 4.56 -11.45
CA GLY A 29 0.31 4.93 -10.30
C GLY A 29 1.58 4.08 -10.19
N THR A 30 1.49 2.77 -10.46
CA THR A 30 2.67 1.89 -10.55
C THR A 30 3.61 2.34 -11.66
N ARG A 31 3.13 2.56 -12.88
CA ARG A 31 3.97 3.02 -13.99
C ARG A 31 4.65 4.36 -13.69
N ALA A 32 3.90 5.33 -13.18
CA ALA A 32 4.44 6.66 -12.86
C ALA A 32 5.52 6.59 -11.77
N THR A 33 5.31 5.79 -10.73
CA THR A 33 6.29 5.62 -9.65
C THR A 33 7.56 4.90 -10.16
N VAL A 34 7.39 3.79 -10.88
CA VAL A 34 8.52 3.02 -11.44
C VAL A 34 9.34 3.89 -12.39
N GLN A 35 8.69 4.70 -13.22
CA GLN A 35 9.37 5.65 -14.10
C GLN A 35 10.19 6.67 -13.29
N ALA A 36 9.60 7.29 -12.27
CA ALA A 36 10.30 8.26 -11.43
C ALA A 36 11.52 7.65 -10.70
N MET A 37 11.40 6.41 -10.21
CA MET A 37 12.52 5.68 -9.60
C MET A 37 13.60 5.34 -10.62
N THR A 38 13.21 4.89 -11.81
CA THR A 38 14.13 4.58 -12.91
C THR A 38 14.90 5.81 -13.35
N ASP A 39 14.22 6.94 -13.53
CA ASP A 39 14.85 8.21 -13.93
C ASP A 39 15.82 8.71 -12.86
N MET A 40 15.44 8.62 -11.58
CA MET A 40 16.33 8.98 -10.47
C MET A 40 17.55 8.07 -10.44
N ASN A 41 17.39 6.75 -10.59
CA ASN A 41 18.49 5.81 -10.56
C ASN A 41 19.45 5.99 -11.75
N ALA A 42 18.90 6.24 -12.95
CA ALA A 42 19.71 6.52 -14.14
C ALA A 42 20.53 7.81 -13.98
N LYS A 43 19.96 8.84 -13.36
CA LYS A 43 20.63 10.12 -13.12
C LYS A 43 21.61 10.06 -11.94
N CYS A 44 21.26 9.30 -10.90
CA CYS A 44 21.97 9.23 -9.63
C CYS A 44 21.99 7.77 -9.13
N PRO A 45 22.88 6.91 -9.66
CA PRO A 45 22.89 5.46 -9.37
C PRO A 45 23.18 5.09 -7.90
N LEU A 46 23.61 6.06 -7.09
CA LEU A 46 23.91 5.87 -5.66
C LEU A 46 22.83 6.46 -4.75
N THR A 47 21.73 6.96 -5.31
CA THR A 47 20.60 7.47 -4.52
C THR A 47 19.87 6.30 -3.86
N SER A 48 19.75 6.35 -2.54
CA SER A 48 18.89 5.41 -1.79
C SER A 48 17.44 5.92 -1.70
N TYR A 49 16.50 4.99 -1.45
CA TYR A 49 15.06 5.23 -1.48
C TYR A 49 14.39 4.90 -0.14
N VAL A 50 13.41 5.72 0.25
CA VAL A 50 12.43 5.42 1.31
C VAL A 50 11.06 5.44 0.64
N LEU A 51 10.31 4.34 0.74
CA LEU A 51 9.02 4.19 0.07
C LEU A 51 7.89 4.22 1.08
N MET A 52 6.82 4.96 0.77
CA MET A 52 5.65 5.09 1.65
C MET A 52 4.39 5.13 0.81
N GLY A 53 3.35 4.44 1.25
CA GLY A 53 2.06 4.42 0.57
C GLY A 53 0.88 4.31 1.54
N PHE A 54 -0.27 4.85 1.11
CA PHE A 54 -1.54 4.76 1.84
C PHE A 54 -2.64 4.20 0.93
N SER A 55 -3.42 3.23 1.42
CA SER A 55 -4.57 2.64 0.71
C SER A 55 -4.19 2.14 -0.70
N GLN A 56 -4.76 2.68 -1.79
CA GLN A 56 -4.34 2.36 -3.16
C GLN A 56 -2.83 2.58 -3.39
N GLY A 57 -2.26 3.65 -2.81
CA GLY A 57 -0.83 3.91 -2.84
C GLY A 57 -0.01 2.90 -2.02
N ALA A 58 -0.56 2.33 -0.95
CA ALA A 58 0.09 1.27 -0.18
C ALA A 58 0.16 -0.02 -1.00
N VAL A 59 -0.91 -0.37 -1.73
CA VAL A 59 -0.89 -1.50 -2.66
C VAL A 59 0.19 -1.30 -3.73
N ILE A 60 0.23 -0.12 -4.36
CA ILE A 60 1.23 0.23 -5.39
C ILE A 60 2.66 0.12 -4.84
N MET A 61 2.95 0.75 -3.70
CA MET A 61 4.29 0.72 -3.11
C MET A 61 4.69 -0.66 -2.63
N GLY A 62 3.74 -1.45 -2.10
CA GLY A 62 4.01 -2.82 -1.70
C GLY A 62 4.26 -3.75 -2.90
N ASP A 63 3.60 -3.53 -4.03
CA ASP A 63 3.89 -4.25 -5.27
C ASP A 63 5.31 -3.93 -5.77
N ILE A 64 5.68 -2.65 -5.78
CA ILE A 64 7.04 -2.22 -6.14
C ILE A 64 8.09 -2.78 -5.16
N ALA A 65 7.81 -2.78 -3.87
CA ALA A 65 8.68 -3.38 -2.87
C ALA A 65 8.82 -4.91 -3.06
N SER A 66 7.74 -5.59 -3.43
CA SER A 66 7.79 -7.01 -3.80
C SER A 66 8.67 -7.25 -5.01
N ASP A 67 8.57 -6.41 -6.04
CA ASP A 67 9.41 -6.51 -7.23
C ASP A 67 10.89 -6.29 -6.91
N ILE A 68 11.23 -5.21 -6.21
CA ILE A 68 12.60 -4.89 -5.83
C ILE A 68 13.19 -6.01 -4.96
N GLY A 69 12.50 -6.40 -3.89
CA GLY A 69 13.01 -7.42 -2.96
C GLY A 69 13.12 -8.83 -3.55
N ASN A 70 12.58 -9.06 -4.75
CA ASN A 70 12.73 -10.32 -5.48
C ASN A 70 13.57 -10.14 -6.77
N GLY A 71 14.35 -9.07 -6.89
CA GLY A 71 15.28 -8.85 -8.01
C GLY A 71 14.59 -8.56 -9.35
N ARG A 72 13.36 -8.06 -9.33
CA ARG A 72 12.60 -7.67 -10.54
C ARG A 72 12.74 -6.18 -10.89
N GLY A 73 13.51 -5.43 -10.11
CA GLY A 73 13.73 -3.99 -10.28
C GLY A 73 12.59 -3.12 -9.71
N PRO A 74 12.57 -1.81 -9.99
CA PRO A 74 13.42 -1.09 -10.95
C PRO A 74 14.81 -0.69 -10.42
N VAL A 75 15.09 -0.95 -9.15
CA VAL A 75 16.37 -0.71 -8.49
C VAL A 75 16.78 -1.95 -7.72
N ASP A 76 18.05 -2.04 -7.33
CA ASP A 76 18.54 -3.09 -6.44
C ASP A 76 18.01 -2.87 -5.01
N ASP A 77 17.83 -3.97 -4.26
CA ASP A 77 17.20 -3.96 -2.94
C ASP A 77 18.04 -3.25 -1.86
N ASP A 78 19.36 -3.22 -2.02
CA ASP A 78 20.29 -2.54 -1.13
C ASP A 78 20.12 -1.01 -1.15
N LEU A 79 19.62 -0.45 -2.27
CA LEU A 79 19.28 0.95 -2.39
C LEU A 79 17.99 1.33 -1.64
N VAL A 80 17.14 0.38 -1.25
CA VAL A 80 15.92 0.66 -0.48
C VAL A 80 16.23 0.60 1.02
N LEU A 81 16.16 1.76 1.67
CA LEU A 81 16.39 1.91 3.11
C LEU A 81 15.24 1.36 3.95
N GLY A 82 14.01 1.49 3.44
CA GLY A 82 12.82 0.95 4.06
C GLY A 82 11.53 1.32 3.35
N VAL A 83 10.48 0.56 3.68
CA VAL A 83 9.13 0.71 3.13
C VAL A 83 8.13 0.78 4.27
N THR A 84 7.16 1.69 4.23
CA THR A 84 6.01 1.68 5.15
C THR A 84 4.70 1.77 4.38
N LEU A 85 3.81 0.80 4.61
CA LEU A 85 2.52 0.67 3.94
C LEU A 85 1.41 0.88 4.99
N ILE A 86 0.55 1.86 4.76
CA ILE A 86 -0.59 2.17 5.63
C ILE A 86 -1.87 1.76 4.93
N ALA A 87 -2.67 0.91 5.56
CA ALA A 87 -3.91 0.39 5.00
C ALA A 87 -3.71 -0.37 3.67
N ASP A 88 -2.72 -1.25 3.59
CA ASP A 88 -2.49 -2.07 2.40
C ASP A 88 -3.60 -3.10 2.17
N GLY A 89 -4.30 -2.95 1.03
CA GLY A 89 -5.31 -3.90 0.56
C GLY A 89 -4.79 -5.31 0.29
N ARG A 90 -3.46 -5.50 0.24
CA ARG A 90 -2.79 -6.79 0.05
C ARG A 90 -1.98 -7.26 1.26
N ARG A 91 -2.17 -6.64 2.44
CA ARG A 91 -1.51 -7.05 3.69
C ARG A 91 -1.74 -8.54 3.96
N GLN A 92 -0.70 -9.25 4.43
CA GLN A 92 -0.78 -10.65 4.83
C GLN A 92 -0.06 -10.89 6.16
N PRO A 93 -0.62 -11.72 7.06
CA PRO A 93 0.11 -12.14 8.27
C PRO A 93 1.44 -12.81 7.92
N GLY A 94 2.51 -12.37 8.58
CA GLY A 94 3.85 -12.94 8.42
C GLY A 94 4.64 -12.46 7.20
N VAL A 95 4.10 -11.52 6.41
CA VAL A 95 4.81 -10.88 5.29
C VAL A 95 4.95 -9.39 5.59
N GLY A 96 6.18 -8.92 5.76
CA GLY A 96 6.49 -7.60 6.33
C GLY A 96 6.43 -7.59 7.86
N ASN A 97 6.74 -6.43 8.45
CA ASN A 97 6.73 -6.19 9.88
C ASN A 97 5.38 -5.59 10.31
N ASP A 98 4.63 -6.26 11.18
CA ASP A 98 3.44 -5.67 11.80
C ASP A 98 3.87 -4.60 12.83
N ILE A 99 3.53 -3.33 12.56
CA ILE A 99 3.84 -2.21 13.44
C ILE A 99 2.61 -1.83 14.27
N GLY A 100 2.78 -1.78 15.59
CA GLY A 100 1.74 -1.32 16.50
C GLY A 100 0.57 -2.30 16.65
N PRO A 101 -0.62 -1.82 17.04
CA PRO A 101 -1.77 -2.67 17.35
C PRO A 101 -2.51 -3.13 16.09
N ASN A 102 -1.80 -3.72 15.13
CA ASN A 102 -2.41 -4.25 13.91
C ASN A 102 -3.43 -5.35 14.26
N PRO A 103 -4.64 -5.34 13.68
CA PRO A 103 -5.61 -6.39 13.90
C PRO A 103 -5.17 -7.69 13.20
N PRO A 104 -5.63 -8.86 13.67
CA PRO A 104 -5.47 -10.10 12.92
C PRO A 104 -6.21 -10.02 11.58
N GLY A 105 -5.80 -10.84 10.63
CA GLY A 105 -6.40 -10.92 9.30
C GLY A 105 -5.51 -10.37 8.20
N GLN A 106 -6.09 -10.20 7.02
CA GLN A 106 -5.40 -9.87 5.79
C GLN A 106 -6.18 -8.82 5.00
N GLY A 107 -5.56 -8.22 4.00
CA GLY A 107 -6.19 -7.21 3.16
C GLY A 107 -7.31 -7.77 2.27
N ALA A 108 -8.22 -6.89 1.86
CA ALA A 108 -9.40 -7.22 1.07
C ALA A 108 -9.05 -7.89 -0.26
N GLU A 109 -7.94 -7.51 -0.90
CA GLU A 109 -7.52 -8.16 -2.14
C GLU A 109 -7.06 -9.61 -1.96
N VAL A 110 -6.62 -9.97 -0.73
CA VAL A 110 -6.27 -11.34 -0.38
C VAL A 110 -7.54 -12.13 -0.05
N THR A 111 -8.42 -11.56 0.77
CA THR A 111 -9.68 -12.20 1.16
C THR A 111 -10.62 -12.43 -0.03
N LEU A 112 -10.63 -11.51 -0.99
CA LEU A 112 -11.57 -11.52 -2.12
C LEU A 112 -10.95 -12.00 -3.44
N GLN A 113 -9.76 -12.59 -3.39
CA GLN A 113 -9.05 -13.08 -4.58
C GLN A 113 -9.91 -14.00 -5.47
N GLU A 114 -10.74 -14.85 -4.84
CA GLU A 114 -11.58 -15.83 -5.53
C GLU A 114 -12.96 -15.29 -5.95
N VAL A 115 -13.16 -13.95 -5.95
CA VAL A 115 -14.43 -13.32 -6.32
C VAL A 115 -14.35 -12.74 -7.74
N PRO A 116 -14.64 -13.54 -8.80
CA PRO A 116 -14.35 -13.18 -10.19
C PRO A 116 -15.17 -11.98 -10.70
N ILE A 117 -16.37 -11.75 -10.14
CA ILE A 117 -17.23 -10.63 -10.56
C ILE A 117 -16.55 -9.27 -10.35
N LEU A 118 -15.69 -9.12 -9.34
CA LEU A 118 -14.97 -7.86 -9.10
C LEU A 118 -13.96 -7.55 -10.21
N SER A 119 -13.33 -8.58 -10.78
CA SER A 119 -12.41 -8.42 -11.90
C SER A 119 -13.13 -7.89 -13.15
N GLY A 120 -14.31 -8.45 -13.46
CA GLY A 120 -15.15 -7.97 -14.57
C GLY A 120 -15.68 -6.54 -14.40
N LEU A 121 -15.66 -6.03 -13.17
CA LEU A 121 -16.05 -4.67 -12.80
C LEU A 121 -14.87 -3.69 -12.76
N GLY A 122 -13.65 -4.12 -13.10
CA GLY A 122 -12.47 -3.25 -13.16
C GLY A 122 -11.79 -3.01 -11.81
N LEU A 123 -12.06 -3.87 -10.81
CA LEU A 123 -11.39 -3.86 -9.50
C LEU A 123 -10.97 -5.29 -9.11
N THR A 124 -9.94 -5.79 -9.80
CA THR A 124 -9.42 -7.14 -9.58
C THR A 124 -8.75 -7.24 -8.20
N MET A 125 -9.13 -8.25 -7.44
CA MET A 125 -8.53 -8.59 -6.14
C MET A 125 -7.32 -9.47 -6.40
N THR A 126 -6.11 -8.90 -6.29
CA THR A 126 -4.89 -9.52 -6.84
C THR A 126 -4.24 -10.55 -5.92
N GLY A 127 -4.83 -10.85 -4.76
CA GLY A 127 -4.35 -11.91 -3.88
C GLY A 127 -3.03 -11.60 -3.19
N ALA A 128 -2.36 -12.65 -2.73
CA ALA A 128 -1.03 -12.59 -2.15
C ALA A 128 0.03 -12.07 -3.15
N ARG A 129 0.99 -11.28 -2.67
CA ARG A 129 2.14 -10.85 -3.50
C ARG A 129 3.08 -12.04 -3.78
N PRO A 130 3.41 -12.33 -5.05
CA PRO A 130 4.36 -13.40 -5.38
C PRO A 130 5.75 -13.16 -4.76
N GLY A 131 6.22 -14.11 -3.94
CA GLY A 131 7.50 -13.98 -3.22
C GLY A 131 7.48 -13.02 -2.03
N GLY A 132 6.30 -12.52 -1.63
CA GLY A 132 6.18 -11.53 -0.57
C GLY A 132 7.02 -10.29 -0.87
N PHE A 133 7.69 -9.74 0.15
CA PHE A 133 8.63 -8.63 -0.02
C PHE A 133 10.09 -9.09 -0.23
N GLY A 134 10.35 -10.39 -0.35
CA GLY A 134 11.69 -10.94 -0.58
C GLY A 134 12.75 -10.39 0.40
N ASP A 135 13.88 -9.94 -0.13
CA ASP A 135 14.99 -9.36 0.64
C ASP A 135 14.62 -8.04 1.35
N LEU A 136 13.54 -7.37 0.93
CA LEU A 136 12.99 -6.20 1.61
C LEU A 136 12.01 -6.55 2.74
N ASN A 137 11.75 -7.84 3.03
CA ASN A 137 10.75 -8.22 4.04
C ASN A 137 11.05 -7.65 5.43
N ALA A 138 12.31 -7.70 5.87
CA ALA A 138 12.72 -7.14 7.17
C ALA A 138 12.67 -5.61 7.23
N LYS A 139 12.61 -4.92 6.07
CA LYS A 139 12.58 -3.46 5.96
C LYS A 139 11.21 -2.91 5.57
N THR A 140 10.22 -3.77 5.35
CA THR A 140 8.86 -3.38 4.94
C THR A 140 7.93 -3.45 6.14
N ASN A 141 7.34 -2.32 6.50
CA ASN A 141 6.43 -2.16 7.61
C ASN A 141 4.99 -2.11 7.13
N GLU A 142 4.11 -2.81 7.83
CA GLU A 142 2.66 -2.80 7.61
C GLU A 142 1.97 -2.13 8.80
N ILE A 143 1.13 -1.14 8.51
CA ILE A 143 0.29 -0.44 9.48
C ILE A 143 -1.16 -0.62 9.07
N CYS A 144 -1.97 -1.17 9.97
CA CYS A 144 -3.40 -1.38 9.76
C CYS A 144 -4.16 -1.09 11.06
N ALA A 145 -5.14 -0.21 11.00
CA ALA A 145 -5.97 0.10 12.15
C ALA A 145 -7.04 -1.00 12.38
N PRO A 146 -7.30 -1.43 13.62
CA PRO A 146 -8.46 -2.26 13.93
C PRO A 146 -9.76 -1.68 13.39
N GLY A 147 -10.49 -2.49 12.62
CA GLY A 147 -11.75 -2.11 11.97
C GLY A 147 -11.59 -1.56 10.54
N ASP A 148 -10.37 -1.37 10.04
CA ASP A 148 -10.16 -1.01 8.64
C ASP A 148 -10.33 -2.22 7.70
N LEU A 149 -11.49 -2.28 7.03
CA LEU A 149 -11.84 -3.38 6.13
C LEU A 149 -10.99 -3.44 4.85
N ILE A 150 -10.14 -2.44 4.56
CA ILE A 150 -9.21 -2.51 3.43
C ILE A 150 -8.04 -3.45 3.76
N CYS A 151 -7.41 -3.31 4.93
CA CYS A 151 -6.20 -4.06 5.32
C CYS A 151 -6.45 -5.17 6.35
N ALA A 152 -7.67 -5.26 6.88
CA ALA A 152 -8.12 -6.29 7.81
C ALA A 152 -9.56 -6.69 7.47
N ALA A 153 -9.70 -7.45 6.38
CA ALA A 153 -10.93 -7.87 5.75
C ALA A 153 -11.35 -9.28 6.21
N PRO A 154 -12.28 -9.45 7.16
CA PRO A 154 -12.86 -10.77 7.44
C PRO A 154 -13.73 -11.21 6.27
N GLN A 155 -13.81 -12.52 5.98
CA GLN A 155 -14.60 -13.04 4.87
C GLN A 155 -16.08 -12.63 4.98
N GLU A 156 -16.60 -12.59 6.20
CA GLU A 156 -18.00 -12.27 6.49
C GLU A 156 -18.36 -10.80 6.22
N ALA A 157 -17.37 -9.89 6.17
CA ALA A 157 -17.61 -8.50 5.82
C ALA A 157 -17.95 -8.31 4.33
N PHE A 158 -17.72 -9.32 3.50
CA PHE A 158 -17.93 -9.25 2.08
C PHE A 158 -18.85 -10.37 1.61
N SER A 159 -19.92 -9.99 0.93
CA SER A 159 -20.87 -10.94 0.37
C SER A 159 -21.12 -10.60 -1.09
N VAL A 160 -21.04 -11.61 -1.95
CA VAL A 160 -21.46 -11.49 -3.36
C VAL A 160 -22.95 -11.15 -3.44
N ALA A 161 -23.75 -11.60 -2.47
CA ALA A 161 -25.16 -11.26 -2.38
C ALA A 161 -25.40 -9.78 -1.99
N ASN A 162 -24.40 -9.09 -1.44
CA ASN A 162 -24.46 -7.67 -1.09
C ASN A 162 -23.32 -6.87 -1.75
N LEU A 163 -23.20 -7.05 -3.07
CA LEU A 163 -22.21 -6.38 -3.91
C LEU A 163 -22.19 -4.85 -3.75
N PRO A 164 -23.34 -4.12 -3.60
CA PRO A 164 -23.30 -2.68 -3.37
C PRO A 164 -22.55 -2.26 -2.10
N SER A 165 -22.76 -2.96 -0.98
CA SER A 165 -22.05 -2.67 0.27
C SER A 165 -20.56 -2.99 0.16
N THR A 166 -20.22 -4.10 -0.51
CA THR A 166 -18.84 -4.49 -0.80
C THR A 166 -18.12 -3.40 -1.60
N LEU A 167 -18.71 -2.92 -2.70
CA LEU A 167 -18.11 -1.90 -3.56
C LEU A 167 -17.94 -0.56 -2.83
N ASN A 168 -18.94 -0.14 -2.06
CA ASN A 168 -18.80 1.08 -1.25
C ASN A 168 -17.69 0.95 -0.21
N THR A 169 -17.51 -0.23 0.40
CA THR A 169 -16.44 -0.47 1.38
C THR A 169 -15.07 -0.39 0.74
N LEU A 170 -14.90 -1.08 -0.40
CA LEU A 170 -13.63 -1.09 -1.14
C LEU A 170 -13.26 0.27 -1.73
N ALA A 171 -14.24 1.08 -2.13
CA ALA A 171 -14.02 2.45 -2.58
C ALA A 171 -13.72 3.45 -1.45
N GLY A 172 -13.72 3.01 -0.18
CA GLY A 172 -13.57 3.87 1.00
C GLY A 172 -14.83 4.67 1.35
N GLY A 173 -15.93 4.49 0.61
CA GLY A 173 -17.19 5.24 0.76
C GLY A 173 -18.17 4.69 1.80
N ALA A 174 -18.06 3.42 2.23
CA ALA A 174 -19.02 2.81 3.17
C ALA A 174 -18.85 3.22 4.65
N GLY A 175 -18.34 4.42 4.92
CA GLY A 175 -18.35 4.95 6.29
C GLY A 175 -17.56 4.11 7.29
N GLN A 176 -16.35 3.67 6.93
CA GLN A 176 -15.37 3.22 7.92
C GLN A 176 -14.64 4.47 8.44
N PRO A 177 -15.09 5.13 9.53
CA PRO A 177 -14.39 6.29 10.07
C PRO A 177 -12.91 5.98 10.30
N VAL A 178 -12.58 4.72 10.62
CA VAL A 178 -11.22 4.23 10.81
C VAL A 178 -10.29 4.56 9.63
N HIS A 179 -10.70 4.29 8.38
CA HIS A 179 -9.82 4.45 7.22
C HIS A 179 -9.42 5.91 6.97
N ALA A 180 -10.26 6.87 7.41
CA ALA A 180 -9.99 8.30 7.28
C ALA A 180 -9.22 8.90 8.47
N LEU A 181 -8.97 8.11 9.53
CA LEU A 181 -8.51 8.62 10.83
C LEU A 181 -7.06 8.24 11.18
N TYR A 182 -6.25 7.74 10.24
CA TYR A 182 -4.84 7.38 10.47
C TYR A 182 -3.94 8.55 10.90
N ALA A 183 -4.36 9.79 10.69
CA ALA A 183 -3.70 11.00 11.20
C ALA A 183 -4.07 11.31 12.67
N THR A 184 -4.87 10.46 13.31
CA THR A 184 -5.32 10.60 14.70
C THR A 184 -4.95 9.34 15.48
N THR A 185 -4.96 9.44 16.81
CA THR A 185 -4.71 8.29 17.70
C THR A 185 -5.97 7.48 18.01
N GLN A 186 -7.10 7.77 17.35
CA GLN A 186 -8.39 7.17 17.69
C GLN A 186 -8.48 5.69 17.32
N CYS A 187 -7.86 5.31 16.20
CA CYS A 187 -7.95 3.97 15.66
C CYS A 187 -6.62 3.20 15.69
N TRP A 188 -5.49 3.89 15.65
CA TRP A 188 -4.17 3.27 15.70
C TRP A 188 -3.17 4.25 16.32
N SER A 189 -2.30 3.76 17.19
CA SER A 189 -1.16 4.55 17.70
C SER A 189 -0.07 3.65 18.26
N VAL A 190 1.18 4.13 18.21
CA VAL A 190 2.33 3.57 18.94
C VAL A 190 2.91 4.68 19.81
N ASP A 191 3.01 4.45 21.12
CA ASP A 191 3.54 5.42 22.09
C ASP A 191 2.88 6.81 22.00
N GLY A 192 1.59 6.85 21.67
CA GLY A 192 0.82 8.08 21.50
C GLY A 192 1.00 8.79 20.16
N ALA A 193 1.83 8.27 19.25
CA ALA A 193 1.96 8.79 17.89
C ALA A 193 0.93 8.13 16.95
N PRO A 194 0.16 8.91 16.16
CA PRO A 194 -0.66 8.37 15.08
C PRO A 194 0.21 7.77 13.97
N ALA A 195 -0.42 7.03 13.05
CA ALA A 195 0.30 6.33 11.96
C ALA A 195 1.12 7.30 11.09
N THR A 196 0.59 8.50 10.85
CA THR A 196 1.29 9.54 10.10
C THR A 196 2.58 9.99 10.78
N ASP A 197 2.53 10.23 12.09
CA ASP A 197 3.67 10.76 12.85
C ASP A 197 4.71 9.68 13.10
N TRP A 198 4.27 8.44 13.38
CA TRP A 198 5.17 7.30 13.46
C TRP A 198 5.95 7.12 12.14
N THR A 199 5.25 7.16 11.00
CA THR A 199 5.85 6.99 9.68
C THR A 199 6.79 8.16 9.34
N LEU A 200 6.42 9.39 9.70
CA LEU A 200 7.29 10.56 9.53
C LEU A 200 8.59 10.41 10.33
N ASN A 201 8.50 10.07 11.61
CA ASN A 201 9.66 9.91 12.49
C ASN A 201 10.56 8.76 12.01
N TRP A 202 9.97 7.64 11.59
CA TRP A 202 10.68 6.53 10.97
C TRP A 202 11.45 6.97 9.71
N ALA A 203 10.80 7.68 8.79
CA ALA A 203 11.43 8.14 7.56
C ALA A 203 12.56 9.16 7.84
N GLN A 204 12.36 10.09 8.77
CA GLN A 204 13.40 11.03 9.20
C GLN A 204 14.62 10.30 9.77
N GLY A 205 14.40 9.27 10.59
CA GLY A 205 15.46 8.42 11.12
C GLY A 205 16.26 7.71 10.03
N LEU A 206 15.59 7.16 9.01
CA LEU A 206 16.27 6.54 7.87
C LEU A 206 17.09 7.54 7.06
N ILE A 207 16.52 8.71 6.74
CA ILE A 207 17.19 9.73 5.94
C ILE A 207 18.42 10.29 6.67
N ALA A 208 18.32 10.52 7.98
CA ALA A 208 19.45 11.01 8.77
C ALA A 208 20.64 10.03 8.85
N ASN A 209 20.38 8.74 8.68
CA ASN A 209 21.38 7.67 8.71
C ASN A 209 21.72 7.12 7.31
N ALA A 210 21.21 7.75 6.24
CA ALA A 210 21.49 7.32 4.88
C ALA A 210 22.98 7.47 4.54
N PRO A 211 23.55 6.62 3.66
CA PRO A 211 24.90 6.81 3.17
C PRO A 211 25.08 8.19 2.53
N HIS A 212 26.29 8.75 2.63
CA HIS A 212 26.67 10.00 1.95
C HIS A 212 27.66 9.68 0.82
N PRO A 213 27.20 9.34 -0.40
CA PRO A 213 28.08 9.09 -1.53
C PRO A 213 28.91 10.32 -1.84
N LYS A 214 30.19 10.13 -2.20
CA LYS A 214 31.01 11.24 -2.69
C LYS A 214 30.44 11.71 -4.02
N HIS A 215 30.11 12.99 -4.13
CA HIS A 215 29.83 13.62 -5.43
C HIS A 215 31.15 13.70 -6.20
N GLY A 216 31.19 13.08 -7.38
CA GLY A 216 32.31 13.17 -8.33
C GLY A 216 32.35 14.50 -9.07
#